data_AF-A0AAD8U3R4-F1
#
_entry.id   AF-A0AAD8U3R4-F1
#
_cell.length_a   1.000
_cell.length_b   1.000
_cell.length_c   1.000
_cell.angle_alpha   90.00
_cell.angle_beta   90.00
_cell.angle_gamma   90.00
#
_symmetry.space_group_name_H-M   'P 1'
#
loop_
_entity.id
_entity.type
_entity.pdbx_description
1 polymer ?
#
loop_
_entity_poly.entity_id
_entity_poly.type
_entity_poly.pdbx_seq_one_letter_code
_entity_poly.pdbx_strand_id
1 'polypeptide(L)'
;MLAMQAVNQLGDANEVLNERAVAVMSRMSHKLTGRDFSSGSAIAGAGSSIQHGSEHLASLDAREVEPGLSVKVQVQKLILQATSHENLCQNYVGWCPFW
;
A
#
# COMPACT_ATOMS: atom_id res chain seq x y z
N MET A 1 22.89 20.65 28.51
CA MET A 1 23.07 19.50 27.60
C MET A 1 21.85 18.55 27.64
N LEU A 2 21.46 18.01 28.81
CA LEU A 2 20.30 17.10 28.92
C LEU A 2 18.95 17.71 28.48
N ALA A 3 18.68 18.98 28.82
CA ALA A 3 17.45 19.66 28.41
C ALA A 3 17.35 19.84 26.88
N MET A 4 18.47 20.14 26.20
CA MET A 4 18.52 20.24 24.75
C MET A 4 18.32 18.87 24.07
N GLN A 5 18.89 17.80 24.64
CA GLN A 5 18.69 16.46 24.14
C GLN A 5 17.22 16.00 24.26
N ALA A 6 16.56 16.31 25.37
CA ALA A 6 15.13 16.01 25.55
C ALA A 6 14.26 16.76 24.54
N VAL A 7 14.53 18.05 24.30
CA VAL A 7 13.80 18.86 23.29
C VAL A 7 13.96 18.29 21.88
N ASN A 8 15.18 17.87 21.52
CA ASN A 8 15.43 17.22 20.23
C ASN A 8 14.65 15.91 20.09
N GLN A 9 14.63 15.05 21.12
CA GLN A 9 13.86 13.80 21.08
C GLN A 9 12.34 14.03 20.95
N LEU A 10 11.81 15.10 21.55
CA LEU A 10 10.41 15.47 21.34
C LEU A 10 10.15 15.92 19.89
N GLY A 11 11.10 16.66 19.29
CA GLY A 11 11.07 17.02 17.88
C GLY A 11 11.00 15.79 16.97
N ASP A 12 11.92 14.85 17.18
CA ASP A 12 12.00 13.60 16.41
C ASP A 12 10.71 12.77 16.54
N ALA A 13 10.17 12.64 17.76
CA ALA A 13 8.92 11.92 17.99
C ALA A 13 7.73 12.57 17.26
N ASN A 14 7.68 13.90 17.24
CA ASN A 14 6.60 14.63 16.57
C ASN A 14 6.71 14.51 15.04
N GLU A 15 7.93 14.49 14.49
CA GLU A 15 8.16 14.25 13.07
C GLU A 15 7.67 12.85 12.66
N VAL A 16 8.00 11.82 13.44
CA VAL A 16 7.52 10.45 13.20
C VAL A 16 5.99 10.38 13.24
N LEU A 17 5.34 11.01 14.22
CA LEU A 17 3.88 11.04 14.30
C LEU A 17 3.27 11.74 13.08
N ASN A 18 3.84 12.86 12.65
CA ASN A 18 3.38 13.59 11.49
C ASN A 18 3.54 12.76 10.20
N GLU A 19 4.67 12.07 10.03
CA GLU A 19 4.90 11.15 8.92
C GLU A 19 3.84 10.04 8.89
N ARG A 20 3.57 9.41 10.04
CA ARG A 20 2.53 8.37 10.15
C ARG A 20 1.15 8.94 9.84
N ALA A 21 0.84 10.14 10.30
CA ALA A 21 -0.44 10.81 10.00
C ALA A 21 -0.60 11.05 8.49
N VAL A 22 0.44 11.55 7.82
CA VAL A 22 0.44 11.74 6.36
C VAL A 22 0.25 10.42 5.63
N ALA A 23 0.93 9.35 6.06
CA ALA A 23 0.77 8.02 5.47
C ALA A 23 -0.68 7.49 5.60
N VAL A 24 -1.33 7.71 6.74
CA VAL A 24 -2.74 7.35 6.95
C VAL A 24 -3.65 8.14 6.01
N MET A 25 -3.47 9.46 5.91
CA MET A 25 -4.28 10.31 5.05
C MET A 25 -4.10 9.96 3.57
N SER A 26 -2.86 9.69 3.14
CA SER A 26 -2.54 9.20 1.80
C SER A 26 -3.25 7.88 1.51
N ARG A 27 -3.17 6.91 2.44
CA ARG A 27 -3.87 5.63 2.30
C ARG A 27 -5.40 5.79 2.26
N MET A 28 -5.97 6.74 3.00
CA MET A 28 -7.41 7.04 2.91
C MET A 28 -7.77 7.60 1.54
N SER A 29 -6.99 8.58 1.04
CA SER A 29 -7.16 9.13 -0.30
C SER A 29 -7.11 8.05 -1.38
N HIS A 30 -6.14 7.13 -1.31
CA HIS A 30 -6.04 6.02 -2.27
C HIS A 30 -7.28 5.10 -2.27
N LYS A 31 -7.84 4.78 -1.09
CA LYS A 31 -9.09 3.98 -1.00
C LYS A 31 -10.29 4.72 -1.61
N LEU A 32 -10.38 6.03 -1.40
CA LEU A 32 -11.49 6.84 -1.91
C LEU A 32 -11.35 7.16 -3.41
N THR A 33 -10.15 7.06 -3.96
CA THR A 33 -9.85 7.39 -5.36
C THR A 33 -9.53 6.16 -6.22
N GLY A 34 -9.74 4.94 -5.73
CA GLY A 34 -9.52 3.70 -6.48
C GLY A 34 -8.04 3.39 -6.79
N ARG A 35 -7.10 3.90 -5.99
CA ARG A 35 -5.64 3.72 -6.13
C ARG A 35 -5.03 2.88 -5.01
N ASP A 36 -5.86 2.20 -4.24
CA ASP A 36 -5.48 1.35 -3.09
C ASP A 36 -4.90 -0.01 -3.49
N PHE A 37 -4.99 -0.37 -4.77
CA PHE A 37 -4.33 -1.53 -5.36
C PHE A 37 -3.21 -1.06 -6.29
N SER A 38 -1.95 -1.44 -6.03
CA SER A 38 -0.85 -1.14 -6.95
C SER A 38 -1.06 -1.84 -8.29
N SER A 39 -1.00 -1.09 -9.40
CA SER A 39 -1.00 -1.64 -10.77
C SER A 39 0.10 -2.70 -10.99
N GLY A 40 1.19 -2.67 -10.21
CA GLY A 40 2.27 -3.67 -10.25
C GLY A 40 2.00 -5.01 -9.56
N SER A 41 0.94 -5.15 -8.75
CA SER A 41 0.62 -6.42 -8.09
C SER A 41 -0.07 -7.43 -9.04
N ALA A 42 -0.41 -7.03 -10.27
CA ALA A 42 -1.00 -7.94 -11.27
C ALA A 42 0.03 -8.93 -11.86
N ILE A 43 1.33 -8.73 -11.63
CA ILE A 43 2.41 -9.53 -12.24
C ILE A 43 3.01 -10.55 -11.26
N ALA A 44 2.77 -10.44 -9.96
CA ALA A 44 3.35 -11.36 -8.96
C ALA A 44 2.79 -12.80 -8.97
N GLY A 45 1.76 -13.08 -9.78
CA GLY A 45 1.14 -14.41 -9.91
C GLY A 45 1.61 -15.26 -11.09
N ALA A 46 2.49 -14.75 -11.96
CA ALA A 46 3.07 -15.52 -13.06
C ALA A 46 4.51 -15.91 -12.70
N GLY A 47 4.79 -17.22 -12.77
CA GLY A 47 6.00 -17.87 -12.26
C GLY A 47 7.31 -17.14 -12.49
N SER A 48 8.18 -17.20 -11.48
CA SER A 48 9.60 -16.89 -11.59
C SER A 48 10.22 -17.67 -12.75
N SER A 49 10.58 -16.97 -13.82
CA SER A 49 11.54 -17.45 -14.80
C SER A 49 12.51 -16.32 -15.12
N ILE A 50 13.77 -16.59 -14.81
CA ILE A 50 14.93 -15.75 -15.04
C ILE A 50 15.07 -15.41 -16.54
N GLN A 51 15.29 -14.11 -16.84
CA GLN A 51 16.24 -13.64 -17.86
C GLN A 51 16.47 -12.12 -17.80
N HIS A 52 17.73 -11.76 -17.50
CA HIS A 52 18.53 -10.61 -17.89
C HIS A 52 17.91 -9.44 -18.70
N GLY A 53 18.22 -8.22 -18.25
CA GLY A 53 18.99 -7.28 -19.08
C GLY A 53 18.28 -6.04 -19.61
N SER A 54 18.88 -4.89 -19.28
CA SER A 54 18.86 -3.61 -19.98
C SER A 54 17.98 -2.50 -19.41
N GLU A 55 18.66 -1.39 -19.21
CA GLU A 55 18.28 -0.18 -18.51
C GLU A 55 17.54 0.80 -19.44
N HIS A 56 16.81 1.74 -18.82
CA HIS A 56 16.68 3.13 -19.24
C HIS A 56 15.87 3.45 -20.52
N LEU A 57 14.62 3.92 -20.34
CA LEU A 57 14.05 5.21 -20.84
C LEU A 57 12.51 5.16 -20.89
N ALA A 58 11.90 5.57 -19.80
CA ALA A 58 10.59 6.25 -19.85
C ALA A 58 10.55 7.31 -18.76
N SER A 59 11.58 8.17 -18.74
CA SER A 59 11.41 9.58 -18.44
C SER A 59 10.57 10.18 -19.56
N LEU A 60 9.25 9.92 -19.51
CA LEU A 60 8.28 10.78 -20.13
C LEU A 60 7.54 11.49 -19.00
N ASP A 61 7.90 12.76 -18.87
CA ASP A 61 7.11 13.78 -18.22
C ASP A 61 5.69 13.76 -18.78
N ALA A 62 4.83 13.02 -18.10
CA ALA A 62 3.42 13.25 -18.04
C ALA A 62 3.04 12.91 -16.61
N ARG A 63 2.55 13.91 -15.87
CA ARG A 63 1.82 13.68 -14.61
C ARG A 63 0.49 13.01 -14.95
N GLU A 64 0.54 11.83 -15.56
CA GLU A 64 -0.58 10.92 -15.72
C GLU A 64 -0.97 10.56 -14.30
N VAL A 65 -1.97 11.28 -13.80
CA VAL A 65 -2.73 10.89 -12.65
C VAL A 65 -3.37 9.57 -13.06
N GLU A 66 -2.66 8.46 -12.81
CA GLU A 66 -3.14 7.11 -13.16
C GLU A 66 -4.60 7.04 -12.71
N PRO A 67 -5.53 6.84 -13.66
CA PRO A 67 -6.94 6.89 -13.37
C PRO A 67 -7.24 5.77 -12.37
N GLY A 68 -7.90 6.13 -11.28
CA GLY A 68 -8.32 5.17 -10.27
C GLY A 68 -9.19 4.07 -10.87
N LEU A 69 -9.17 2.91 -10.23
CA LEU A 69 -10.09 1.82 -10.56
C LEU A 69 -11.54 2.31 -10.48
N SER A 70 -12.39 1.82 -11.38
CA SER A 70 -13.84 2.03 -11.23
C SER A 70 -14.34 1.37 -9.95
N VAL A 71 -15.41 1.92 -9.37
CA VAL A 71 -16.03 1.40 -8.13
C VAL A 71 -16.31 -0.10 -8.25
N LYS A 72 -16.85 -0.56 -9.39
CA LYS A 72 -17.17 -1.97 -9.62
C LYS A 72 -15.91 -2.86 -9.55
N VAL A 73 -14.81 -2.42 -10.15
CA VAL A 73 -13.55 -3.18 -10.14
C VAL A 73 -12.91 -3.18 -8.76
N GLN A 74 -12.90 -2.04 -8.07
CA GLN A 74 -12.37 -1.95 -6.70
C GLN A 74 -13.14 -2.86 -5.75
N VAL A 75 -14.48 -2.82 -5.78
CA VAL A 75 -15.33 -3.70 -4.97
C VAL A 75 -15.08 -5.17 -5.28
N GLN A 76 -14.95 -5.54 -6.55
CA GLN A 76 -14.65 -6.92 -6.93
C GLN A 76 -13.30 -7.38 -6.34
N LYS A 77 -12.25 -6.55 -6.40
CA LYS A 77 -10.94 -6.88 -5.81
C LYS A 77 -11.01 -7.01 -4.29
N LEU A 78 -11.77 -6.15 -3.61
CA LEU A 78 -11.99 -6.24 -2.16
C LEU A 78 -12.66 -7.55 -1.77
N ILE A 79 -13.71 -7.97 -2.50
CA ILE A 79 -14.37 -9.26 -2.28
C ILE A 79 -13.39 -10.40 -2.47
N LEU A 80 -12.62 -10.41 -3.57
CA LEU A 80 -11.63 -11.46 -3.83
C LEU A 80 -10.58 -11.58 -2.73
N GLN A 81 -10.10 -10.45 -2.19
CA GLN A 81 -9.17 -10.50 -1.06
C GLN A 81 -9.84 -11.01 0.22
N ALA A 82 -11.08 -10.58 0.49
CA ALA A 82 -11.82 -10.98 1.69
C ALA A 82 -12.23 -12.47 1.69
N THR A 83 -12.44 -13.06 0.51
CA THR A 83 -12.82 -14.47 0.37
C THR A 83 -11.65 -15.40 0.00
N SER A 84 -10.44 -14.86 -0.14
CA SER A 84 -9.25 -15.66 -0.43
C SER A 84 -8.89 -16.55 0.75
N HIS A 85 -8.78 -17.85 0.51
CA HIS A 85 -8.32 -18.82 1.52
C HIS A 85 -6.93 -18.49 2.07
N GLU A 86 -6.04 -17.95 1.22
CA GLU A 86 -4.68 -17.53 1.63
C GLU A 86 -4.71 -16.37 2.62
N ASN A 87 -5.66 -15.44 2.45
CA ASN A 87 -5.82 -14.32 3.39
C ASN A 87 -6.53 -14.79 4.66
N LEU A 88 -7.59 -15.59 4.51
CA LEU A 88 -8.38 -16.10 5.63
C LEU A 88 -7.57 -16.98 6.59
N CYS A 89 -6.68 -17.84 6.07
CA CYS A 89 -5.88 -18.72 6.91
C CYS A 89 -4.80 -18.00 7.74
N GLN A 90 -4.48 -16.75 7.41
CA GLN A 90 -3.56 -15.90 8.18
C GLN A 90 -4.26 -15.16 9.34
N ASN A 91 -5.59 -15.15 9.38
CA ASN A 91 -6.32 -14.49 10.44
C ASN A 91 -6.10 -15.21 11.79
N TYR A 92 -6.14 -14.42 12.86
CA TYR A 92 -6.15 -14.97 14.22
C TYR A 92 -7.38 -15.88 14.40
N VAL A 93 -7.18 -17.08 14.96
CA VAL A 93 -8.21 -18.13 15.09
C VAL A 93 -9.46 -17.64 15.82
N GLY A 94 -9.32 -16.73 16.80
CA GLY A 94 -10.45 -16.15 17.54
C GLY A 94 -11.38 -15.26 16.72
N TRP A 95 -11.04 -14.93 15.47
CA TRP A 95 -11.91 -14.21 14.53
C TRP A 95 -12.82 -15.16 13.72
N CYS A 96 -12.69 -16.47 13.93
CA CYS A 96 -13.48 -17.52 13.26
C CYS A 96 -13.45 -17.43 11.72
N PRO A 97 -12.28 -17.48 11.05
CA PRO A 97 -12.18 -17.32 9.59
C PRO A 97 -12.78 -18.47 8.76
N PHE A 98 -13.26 -19.55 9.40
CA PHE A 98 -13.81 -20.75 8.76
C PHE A 98 -15.31 -20.95 9.04
N TRP A 99 -15.98 -19.94 9.60
CA TRP A 99 -17.40 -19.93 9.93
C TRP A 99 -18.15 -19.02 8.96
#